data_AF-A0A4D6LRW1-F1
#
_entry.id   AF-A0A4D6LRW1-F1
#
_cell.length_a   1.000
_cell.length_b   1.000
_cell.length_c   1.000
_cell.angle_alpha   90.00
_cell.angle_beta   90.00
_cell.angle_gamma   90.00
#
_symmetry.space_group_name_H-M   'P 1'
#
loop_
_entity.id
_entity.type
_entity.pdbx_description
1 polymer ?
#
loop_
_entity_poly.entity_id
_entity_poly.type
_entity_poly.pdbx_seq_one_letter_code
_entity_poly.pdbx_strand_id
1 'polypeptide(L)'
;MQFSDGSAEVELRLKLEGLDIRSSRDISVDANDTSLAIRVLRPGAPITLIETNPLFDRIKSSETIWYIDDDELVVNCKKQDPDLKWPDIMESWESLAAGSSQLLQGTSIYLVGDSTEINQKVAQELATGLGYTPLSTKELLETYTKQTVDSWLLAEGSDSVAEAESAVLESISSHARAVIATLGGQHGASGRSNKWQHLYAGFTVWLSQTEALDEDSAREETHKSVKDGTISYTNADVVVKLQGWDPAYAKSVAQACLSALKQLILSDKKLPGKKSLYVRLGCRGDWPNVKPPGWDPSSEGNTTLGTH
;
A
#
# COMPACT_ATOMS: atom_id res chain seq x y z
N MET A 1 -20.31 -17.46 31.59
CA MET A 1 -19.13 -16.97 30.88
C MET A 1 -17.95 -17.15 31.82
N GLN A 2 -16.94 -17.90 31.38
CA GLN A 2 -15.68 -18.06 32.09
C GLN A 2 -14.58 -17.44 31.23
N PHE A 3 -13.72 -16.65 31.88
CA PHE A 3 -12.62 -15.95 31.24
C PHE A 3 -11.34 -16.37 31.93
N SER A 4 -10.39 -16.85 31.14
CA SER A 4 -9.08 -17.28 31.61
C SER A 4 -8.03 -16.43 30.90
N ASP A 5 -7.30 -15.64 31.69
CA ASP A 5 -6.26 -14.77 31.18
C ASP A 5 -4.88 -15.40 31.39
N GLY A 6 -4.34 -15.99 30.33
CA GLY A 6 -3.00 -16.54 30.32
C GLY A 6 -1.96 -15.48 29.95
N SER A 7 -0.67 -15.82 30.12
CA SER A 7 0.44 -14.94 29.72
C SER A 7 0.52 -14.73 28.21
N ALA A 8 0.14 -15.72 27.41
CA ALA A 8 0.26 -15.69 25.94
C ALA A 8 -1.08 -15.86 25.20
N GLU A 9 -2.14 -16.28 25.89
CA GLU A 9 -3.43 -16.63 25.32
C GLU A 9 -4.54 -16.20 26.26
N VAL A 10 -5.68 -15.85 25.68
CA VAL A 10 -6.92 -15.54 26.38
C VAL A 10 -7.93 -16.57 25.95
N GLU A 11 -8.46 -17.33 26.90
CA GLU A 11 -9.53 -18.28 26.65
C GLU A 11 -10.84 -17.75 27.21
N LEU A 12 -11.85 -17.76 26.35
CA LEU A 12 -13.21 -17.36 26.66
C LEU A 12 -14.12 -18.56 26.45
N ARG A 13 -14.83 -18.96 27.52
CA ARG A 13 -15.86 -20.00 27.46
C ARG A 13 -17.24 -19.42 27.68
N LEU A 14 -18.12 -19.65 26.71
CA LEU A 14 -19.51 -19.22 26.73
C LEU A 14 -20.43 -20.43 26.77
N LYS A 15 -21.26 -20.52 27.81
CA LYS A 15 -22.31 -21.54 27.87
C LYS A 15 -23.33 -21.28 26.77
N LEU A 16 -23.64 -22.33 26.02
CA LEU A 16 -24.61 -22.33 24.92
C LEU A 16 -25.99 -22.84 25.35
N GLU A 17 -26.11 -23.36 26.59
CA GLU A 17 -27.38 -23.85 27.16
C GLU A 17 -28.53 -22.84 26.97
N GLY A 18 -29.64 -23.30 26.38
CA GLY A 18 -30.83 -22.49 26.12
C GLY A 18 -30.82 -21.70 24.80
N LEU A 19 -29.77 -21.81 23.99
CA LEU A 19 -29.70 -21.30 22.63
C LEU A 19 -29.93 -22.50 21.67
N ASP A 20 -30.97 -22.48 20.82
CA ASP A 20 -31.28 -23.55 19.82
C ASP A 20 -30.20 -23.59 18.70
N ILE A 21 -28.97 -23.93 19.08
CA ILE A 21 -27.80 -24.03 18.21
C ILE A 21 -27.73 -25.47 17.72
N ARG A 22 -27.87 -25.66 16.41
CA ARG A 22 -27.93 -26.99 15.79
C ARG A 22 -26.60 -27.40 15.21
N SER A 23 -25.74 -26.43 14.90
CA SER A 23 -24.38 -26.65 14.42
C SER A 23 -23.49 -25.43 14.59
N SER A 24 -22.19 -25.60 14.40
CA SER A 24 -21.21 -24.50 14.35
C SER A 24 -21.51 -23.44 13.28
N ARG A 25 -22.35 -23.73 12.28
CA ARG A 25 -22.78 -22.76 11.26
C ARG A 25 -23.73 -21.70 11.79
N ASP A 26 -24.32 -21.95 12.95
CA ASP A 26 -25.21 -21.00 13.63
C ASP A 26 -24.42 -20.02 14.52
N ILE A 27 -23.08 -20.07 14.48
CA ILE A 27 -22.19 -19.23 15.28
C ILE A 27 -21.29 -18.44 14.33
N SER A 28 -21.18 -17.14 14.58
CA SER A 28 -20.21 -16.24 13.95
C SER A 28 -19.28 -15.72 15.03
N VAL A 29 -17.98 -15.94 14.86
CA VAL A 29 -16.91 -15.36 15.67
C VAL A 29 -16.10 -14.46 14.75
N ASP A 30 -16.22 -13.16 14.97
CA ASP A 30 -15.50 -12.12 14.23
C ASP A 30 -14.48 -11.48 15.16
N ALA A 31 -13.21 -11.77 14.90
CA ALA A 31 -12.09 -11.28 15.69
C ALA A 31 -11.22 -10.39 14.81
N ASN A 32 -10.94 -9.19 15.31
CA ASN A 32 -9.96 -8.27 14.76
C ASN A 32 -8.90 -7.97 15.84
N ASP A 33 -7.81 -7.32 15.46
CA ASP A 33 -6.64 -7.16 16.33
C ASP A 33 -6.97 -6.43 17.65
N THR A 34 -8.05 -5.64 17.66
CA THR A 34 -8.51 -4.86 18.82
C THR A 34 -9.98 -5.09 19.15
N SER A 35 -10.68 -6.06 18.53
CA SER A 35 -12.10 -6.27 18.77
C SER A 35 -12.52 -7.72 18.66
N LEU A 36 -13.49 -8.15 19.45
CA LEU A 36 -14.10 -9.47 19.34
C LEU A 36 -15.63 -9.34 19.38
N ALA A 37 -16.28 -9.89 18.36
CA ALA A 37 -17.72 -10.01 18.26
C ALA A 37 -18.12 -11.47 18.06
N ILE A 38 -18.96 -11.99 18.95
CA ILE A 38 -19.50 -13.36 18.89
C ILE A 38 -21.01 -13.25 18.77
N ARG A 39 -21.58 -13.87 17.74
CA ARG A 39 -23.01 -13.82 17.43
C ARG A 39 -23.55 -15.22 17.14
N VAL A 40 -24.78 -15.47 17.57
CA VAL A 40 -25.56 -16.65 17.14
C VAL A 40 -26.46 -16.23 16.00
N LEU A 41 -26.28 -16.85 14.85
CA LEU A 41 -27.06 -16.65 13.64
C LEU A 41 -28.37 -17.43 13.75
N ARG A 42 -29.50 -16.73 13.72
CA ARG A 42 -30.85 -17.34 13.69
C ARG A 42 -31.62 -16.82 12.48
N PRO A 43 -32.62 -17.58 11.98
CA PRO A 43 -33.54 -17.08 10.96
C PRO A 43 -34.25 -15.81 11.47
N GLY A 44 -33.91 -14.66 10.89
CA GLY A 44 -34.33 -13.34 11.38
C GLY A 44 -33.11 -12.46 11.70
N ALA A 45 -32.85 -12.24 12.98
CA ALA A 45 -31.77 -11.37 13.47
C ALA A 45 -30.73 -12.15 14.28
N PRO A 46 -29.43 -11.88 14.07
CA PRO A 46 -28.37 -12.49 14.87
C PRO A 46 -28.41 -11.96 16.31
N ILE A 47 -28.16 -12.85 17.27
CA ILE A 47 -28.06 -12.49 18.69
C ILE A 47 -26.60 -12.31 19.04
N THR A 48 -26.23 -11.11 19.48
CA THR A 48 -24.88 -10.83 19.99
C THR A 48 -24.71 -11.46 21.36
N LEU A 49 -23.73 -12.35 21.49
CA LEU A 49 -23.30 -12.90 22.78
C LEU A 49 -22.24 -12.01 23.42
N ILE A 50 -21.29 -11.54 22.60
CA ILE A 50 -20.21 -10.63 23.01
C ILE A 50 -19.95 -9.65 21.87
N GLU A 51 -19.70 -8.39 22.22
CA GLU A 51 -19.21 -7.36 21.30
C GLU A 51 -18.30 -6.44 22.12
N THR A 52 -17.03 -6.44 21.77
CA THR A 52 -15.98 -5.70 22.47
C THR A 52 -15.19 -4.91 21.45
N ASN A 53 -15.21 -3.58 21.58
CA ASN A 53 -14.41 -2.66 20.79
C ASN A 53 -14.17 -1.38 21.62
N PRO A 54 -12.95 -1.11 22.10
CA PRO A 54 -11.73 -1.90 21.95
C PRO A 54 -11.56 -3.01 23.01
N LEU A 55 -10.76 -4.03 22.69
CA LEU A 55 -10.15 -4.96 23.65
C LEU A 55 -9.04 -4.25 24.44
N PHE A 56 -8.80 -4.69 25.68
CA PHE A 56 -7.76 -4.12 26.54
C PHE A 56 -6.34 -4.38 26.01
N ASP A 57 -6.08 -5.63 25.60
CA ASP A 57 -4.85 -6.05 24.92
C ASP A 57 -5.15 -6.37 23.44
N ARG A 58 -4.12 -6.27 22.58
CA ARG A 58 -4.23 -6.69 21.18
C ARG A 58 -4.17 -8.21 21.07
N ILE A 59 -4.92 -8.76 20.13
CA ILE A 59 -4.94 -10.20 19.82
C ILE A 59 -4.50 -10.45 18.39
N LYS A 60 -4.02 -11.65 18.10
CA LYS A 60 -3.74 -12.07 16.72
C LYS A 60 -4.98 -12.66 16.08
N SER A 61 -5.76 -11.83 15.37
CA SER A 61 -7.01 -12.22 14.71
C SER A 61 -6.89 -13.48 13.83
N SER A 62 -5.78 -13.63 13.11
CA SER A 62 -5.50 -14.80 12.25
C SER A 62 -5.13 -16.09 12.99
N GLU A 63 -4.74 -16.00 14.27
CA GLU A 63 -4.44 -17.15 15.14
C GLU A 63 -5.59 -17.43 16.13
N THR A 64 -6.70 -16.69 16.05
CA THR A 64 -7.90 -16.95 16.86
C THR A 64 -8.56 -18.24 16.40
N ILE A 65 -8.69 -19.19 17.31
CA ILE A 65 -9.39 -20.46 17.08
C ILE A 65 -10.63 -20.53 17.94
N TRP A 66 -11.68 -21.16 17.44
CA TRP A 66 -12.89 -21.43 18.20
C TRP A 66 -13.45 -22.80 17.86
N TYR A 67 -14.07 -23.41 18.85
CA TYR A 67 -14.72 -24.70 18.72
C TYR A 67 -15.82 -24.84 19.78
N ILE A 68 -16.69 -25.82 19.58
CA ILE A 68 -17.71 -26.19 20.55
C ILE A 68 -17.20 -27.41 21.31
N ASP A 69 -17.17 -27.32 22.63
CA ASP A 69 -16.81 -28.38 23.56
C ASP A 69 -18.02 -28.67 24.46
N ASP A 70 -18.66 -29.82 24.26
CA ASP A 70 -19.99 -30.15 24.80
C ASP A 70 -21.02 -29.01 24.57
N ASP A 71 -21.41 -28.30 25.63
CA ASP A 71 -22.38 -27.19 25.62
C ASP A 71 -21.71 -25.80 25.78
N GLU A 72 -20.40 -25.70 25.53
CA GLU A 72 -19.64 -24.46 25.64
C GLU A 72 -18.99 -24.08 24.30
N LEU A 73 -19.16 -22.81 23.89
CA LEU A 73 -18.33 -22.21 22.85
C LEU A 73 -17.01 -21.78 23.51
N VAL A 74 -15.92 -22.39 23.08
CA VAL A 74 -14.57 -22.04 23.48
C VAL A 74 -13.96 -21.19 22.38
N VAL A 75 -13.53 -19.96 22.74
CA VAL A 75 -12.77 -19.06 21.87
C VAL A 75 -11.42 -18.85 22.51
N ASN A 76 -10.36 -19.28 21.84
CA ASN A 76 -9.00 -19.03 22.26
C ASN A 76 -8.38 -17.97 21.33
N CYS A 77 -8.06 -16.83 21.92
CA CYS A 77 -7.41 -15.71 21.29
C CYS A 77 -5.96 -15.66 21.75
N LYS A 78 -5.01 -15.75 20.83
CA LYS A 78 -3.61 -15.54 21.18
C LYS A 78 -3.33 -14.06 21.42
N LYS A 79 -2.76 -13.73 22.57
CA LYS A 79 -2.33 -12.36 22.87
C LYS A 79 -1.23 -11.95 21.92
N GLN A 80 -1.30 -10.70 21.48
CA GLN A 80 -0.14 -10.03 20.92
C GLN A 80 0.73 -9.64 22.11
N ASP A 81 1.90 -10.28 22.22
CA ASP A 81 2.82 -10.01 23.33
C ASP A 81 3.35 -8.56 23.22
N PRO A 82 3.12 -7.71 24.25
CA PRO A 82 3.52 -6.30 24.25
C PRO A 82 5.04 -6.11 24.45
N ASP A 83 5.72 -7.08 25.07
CA ASP A 83 7.18 -7.11 25.31
C ASP A 83 7.93 -8.00 24.31
N LEU A 84 7.21 -8.83 23.54
CA LEU A 84 7.66 -9.34 22.25
C LEU A 84 7.76 -8.16 21.30
N LYS A 85 8.88 -7.44 21.41
CA LYS A 85 9.54 -6.91 20.23
C LYS A 85 9.55 -8.05 19.23
N TRP A 86 8.71 -7.90 18.22
CA TRP A 86 8.47 -8.80 17.10
C TRP A 86 9.69 -9.67 16.81
N PRO A 87 9.53 -10.98 16.53
CA PRO A 87 10.67 -11.83 16.23
C PRO A 87 11.43 -11.25 15.05
N ASP A 88 12.58 -10.74 15.41
CA ASP A 88 13.72 -10.34 14.62
C ASP A 88 14.29 -11.56 13.89
N ILE A 89 13.48 -12.24 13.07
CA ILE A 89 14.01 -12.56 11.74
C ILE A 89 13.92 -11.21 11.06
N MET A 90 14.98 -10.42 11.21
CA MET A 90 15.11 -9.14 10.53
C MET A 90 14.50 -9.33 9.14
N GLU A 91 13.52 -8.51 8.80
CA GLU A 91 13.41 -8.00 7.45
C GLU A 91 14.67 -7.16 7.19
N SER A 92 15.82 -7.82 7.30
CA SER A 92 17.11 -7.24 7.06
C SER A 92 17.04 -6.83 5.62
N TRP A 93 17.71 -5.72 5.35
CA TRP A 93 17.89 -5.26 4.00
C TRP A 93 18.21 -6.43 3.05
N GLU A 94 19.06 -7.35 3.48
CA GLU A 94 19.48 -8.52 2.71
C GLU A 94 18.31 -9.50 2.44
N SER A 95 17.53 -9.86 3.46
CA SER A 95 16.36 -10.75 3.31
C SER A 95 15.26 -10.12 2.46
N LEU A 96 14.96 -8.84 2.71
CA LEU A 96 13.93 -8.11 1.98
C LEU A 96 14.33 -7.91 0.53
N ALA A 97 15.55 -7.46 0.26
CA ALA A 97 16.02 -7.21 -1.08
C ALA A 97 16.04 -8.50 -1.92
N ALA A 98 16.52 -9.61 -1.33
CA ALA A 98 16.52 -10.91 -1.99
C ALA A 98 15.10 -11.41 -2.29
N GLY A 99 14.20 -11.36 -1.30
CA GLY A 99 12.82 -11.87 -1.44
C GLY A 99 11.92 -11.00 -2.32
N SER A 100 12.05 -9.67 -2.24
CA SER A 100 11.18 -8.72 -2.95
C SER A 100 11.37 -8.80 -4.46
N SER A 101 12.58 -9.11 -4.93
CA SER A 101 12.84 -9.29 -6.37
C SER A 101 11.94 -10.35 -7.01
N GLN A 102 11.63 -11.43 -6.28
CA GLN A 102 10.75 -12.50 -6.75
C GLN A 102 9.27 -12.09 -6.69
N LEU A 103 8.88 -11.38 -5.62
CA LEU A 103 7.51 -10.91 -5.43
C LEU A 103 7.08 -9.88 -6.47
N LEU A 104 8.01 -9.00 -6.87
CA LEU A 104 7.76 -7.95 -7.85
C LEU A 104 7.62 -8.51 -9.28
N GLN A 105 8.05 -9.75 -9.55
CA GLN A 105 7.96 -10.39 -10.88
C GLN A 105 8.53 -9.53 -12.02
N GLY A 106 9.56 -8.73 -11.72
CA GLY A 106 10.17 -7.81 -12.69
C GLY A 106 9.43 -6.49 -12.91
N THR A 107 8.32 -6.24 -12.22
CA THR A 107 7.63 -4.94 -12.21
C THR A 107 8.51 -3.86 -11.59
N SER A 108 8.58 -2.70 -12.25
CA SER A 108 9.37 -1.55 -11.82
C SER A 108 8.73 -0.82 -10.63
N ILE A 109 9.51 -0.02 -9.93
CA ILE A 109 9.07 0.79 -8.78
C ILE A 109 9.23 2.26 -9.13
N TYR A 110 8.24 3.09 -8.81
CA TYR A 110 8.25 4.54 -8.96
C TYR A 110 8.20 5.19 -7.58
N LEU A 111 9.19 6.02 -7.26
CA LEU A 111 9.21 6.83 -6.04
C LEU A 111 8.67 8.21 -6.35
N VAL A 112 7.60 8.58 -5.65
CA VAL A 112 6.91 9.86 -5.78
C VAL A 112 6.87 10.58 -4.44
N GLY A 113 6.76 11.90 -4.44
CA GLY A 113 6.69 12.71 -3.21
C GLY A 113 7.12 14.13 -3.47
N ASP A 114 7.19 14.96 -2.42
CA ASP A 114 7.49 16.38 -2.59
C ASP A 114 8.97 16.69 -2.85
N SER A 115 9.88 15.77 -2.50
CA SER A 115 11.33 15.99 -2.63
C SER A 115 11.96 15.10 -3.70
N THR A 116 12.47 15.72 -4.76
CA THR A 116 13.27 15.05 -5.80
C THR A 116 14.51 14.38 -5.22
N GLU A 117 15.18 15.02 -4.25
CA GLU A 117 16.40 14.49 -3.64
C GLU A 117 16.14 13.20 -2.87
N ILE A 118 15.07 13.18 -2.04
CA ILE A 118 14.67 12.00 -1.28
C ILE A 118 14.37 10.85 -2.24
N ASN A 119 13.55 11.11 -3.27
CA ASN A 119 13.21 10.11 -4.29
C ASN A 119 14.48 9.55 -4.94
N GLN A 120 15.43 10.40 -5.35
CA GLN A 120 16.67 9.95 -5.99
C GLN A 120 17.53 9.08 -5.08
N LYS A 121 17.74 9.49 -3.82
CA LYS A 121 18.59 8.75 -2.87
C LYS A 121 17.99 7.40 -2.50
N VAL A 122 16.69 7.35 -2.23
CA VAL A 122 16.01 6.10 -1.92
C VAL A 122 15.95 5.17 -3.14
N ALA A 123 15.79 5.71 -4.36
CA ALA A 123 15.79 4.90 -5.58
C ALA A 123 17.14 4.21 -5.80
N GLN A 124 18.26 4.91 -5.56
CA GLN A 124 19.60 4.36 -5.69
C GLN A 124 19.82 3.17 -4.74
N GLU A 125 19.41 3.31 -3.48
CA GLU A 125 19.50 2.23 -2.49
C GLU A 125 18.60 1.04 -2.89
N LEU A 126 17.33 1.29 -3.21
CA LEU A 126 16.39 0.25 -3.65
C LEU A 126 16.88 -0.51 -4.89
N ALA A 127 17.36 0.21 -5.91
CA ALA A 127 17.86 -0.40 -7.12
C ALA A 127 19.07 -1.31 -6.85
N THR A 128 20.00 -0.83 -6.01
CA THR A 128 21.19 -1.57 -5.61
C THR A 128 20.80 -2.85 -4.86
N GLY A 129 19.85 -2.77 -3.92
CA GLY A 129 19.37 -3.94 -3.18
C GLY A 129 18.69 -4.97 -4.07
N LEU A 130 17.78 -4.53 -4.95
CA LEU A 130 16.99 -5.41 -5.81
C LEU A 130 17.76 -5.94 -7.03
N GLY A 131 18.94 -5.40 -7.33
CA GLY A 131 19.62 -5.65 -8.60
C GLY A 131 18.79 -5.14 -9.79
N TYR A 132 18.16 -4.00 -9.61
CA TYR A 132 17.36 -3.27 -10.59
C TYR A 132 18.15 -2.07 -11.13
N THR A 133 17.71 -1.49 -12.24
CA THR A 133 18.35 -0.30 -12.81
C THR A 133 17.83 0.96 -12.12
N PRO A 134 18.67 1.77 -11.45
CA PRO A 134 18.25 3.07 -10.94
C PRO A 134 18.07 4.04 -12.12
N LEU A 135 16.93 4.72 -12.17
CA LEU A 135 16.65 5.77 -13.16
C LEU A 135 16.15 7.02 -12.44
N SER A 136 16.61 8.20 -12.87
CA SER A 136 16.08 9.47 -12.41
C SER A 136 15.49 10.25 -13.58
N THR A 137 14.23 10.65 -13.47
CA THR A 137 13.60 11.50 -14.50
C THR A 137 14.30 12.85 -14.61
N LYS A 138 14.77 13.43 -13.49
CA LYS A 138 15.60 14.64 -13.48
C LYS A 138 16.84 14.47 -14.36
N GLU A 139 17.66 13.46 -14.10
CA GLU A 139 18.90 13.24 -14.84
C GLU A 139 18.66 12.98 -16.32
N LEU A 140 17.59 12.23 -16.64
CA LEU A 140 17.17 12.00 -18.02
C LEU A 140 16.78 13.30 -18.71
N LEU A 141 15.92 14.12 -18.08
CA LEU A 141 15.52 15.42 -18.61
C LEU A 141 16.73 16.31 -18.87
N GLU A 142 17.59 16.51 -17.88
CA GLU A 142 18.77 17.38 -18.01
C GLU A 142 19.74 16.88 -19.08
N THR A 143 19.85 15.56 -19.23
CA THR A 143 20.69 14.94 -20.27
C THR A 143 20.12 15.16 -21.67
N TYR A 144 18.80 15.06 -21.85
CA TYR A 144 18.15 15.23 -23.14
C TYR A 144 18.06 16.70 -23.56
N THR A 145 17.76 17.61 -22.63
CA THR A 145 17.59 19.04 -22.93
C THR A 145 18.88 19.84 -22.88
N LYS A 146 19.94 19.30 -22.26
CA LYS A 146 21.20 20.02 -21.99
C LYS A 146 21.01 21.27 -21.11
N GLN A 147 19.95 21.31 -20.31
CA GLN A 147 19.61 22.38 -19.37
C GLN A 147 19.22 21.77 -18.02
N THR A 148 19.52 22.46 -16.91
CA THR A 148 19.07 22.01 -15.58
C THR A 148 17.57 22.20 -15.41
N VAL A 149 16.92 21.30 -14.66
CA VAL A 149 15.48 21.41 -14.37
C VAL A 149 15.17 22.74 -13.65
N ASP A 150 16.04 23.19 -12.76
CA ASP A 150 15.86 24.46 -12.03
C ASP A 150 15.88 25.67 -12.98
N SER A 151 16.79 25.67 -13.97
CA SER A 151 16.84 26.73 -14.97
C SER A 151 15.63 26.70 -15.89
N TRP A 152 15.18 25.50 -16.28
CA TRP A 152 14.01 25.32 -17.12
C TRP A 152 12.72 25.77 -16.42
N LEU A 153 12.57 25.40 -15.14
CA LEU A 153 11.45 25.82 -14.31
C LEU A 153 11.32 27.35 -14.23
N LEU A 154 12.45 28.06 -14.12
CA LEU A 154 12.48 29.53 -14.11
C LEU A 154 12.15 30.15 -15.47
N ALA A 155 12.53 29.50 -16.57
CA ALA A 155 12.36 30.03 -17.92
C ALA A 155 10.98 29.75 -18.51
N GLU A 156 10.44 28.54 -18.30
CA GLU A 156 9.23 28.06 -18.98
C GLU A 156 8.11 27.62 -18.03
N GLY A 157 8.37 27.57 -16.73
CA GLY A 157 7.39 27.22 -15.72
C GLY A 157 7.21 25.73 -15.48
N SER A 158 6.42 25.41 -14.45
CA SER A 158 6.24 24.04 -13.93
C SER A 158 5.46 23.13 -14.86
N ASP A 159 4.55 23.67 -15.66
CA ASP A 159 3.73 22.88 -16.58
C ASP A 159 4.59 22.31 -17.73
N SER A 160 5.52 23.11 -18.29
CA SER A 160 6.44 22.64 -19.35
C SER A 160 7.33 21.49 -18.85
N VAL A 161 7.88 21.63 -17.63
CA VAL A 161 8.69 20.59 -16.98
C VAL A 161 7.88 19.32 -16.73
N ALA A 162 6.65 19.44 -16.22
CA ALA A 162 5.78 18.29 -15.95
C ALA A 162 5.38 17.54 -17.23
N GLU A 163 5.14 18.26 -18.34
CA GLU A 163 4.89 17.65 -19.66
C GLU A 163 6.11 16.88 -20.16
N ALA A 164 7.29 17.48 -20.06
CA ALA A 164 8.53 16.83 -20.45
C ALA A 164 8.82 15.59 -19.61
N GLU A 165 8.62 15.66 -18.29
CA GLU A 165 8.75 14.49 -17.42
C GLU A 165 7.74 13.39 -17.80
N SER A 166 6.51 13.76 -18.15
CA SER A 166 5.49 12.81 -18.59
C SER A 166 5.92 12.04 -19.84
N ALA A 167 6.54 12.72 -20.82
CA ALA A 167 7.10 12.09 -22.01
C ALA A 167 8.28 11.15 -21.68
N VAL A 168 9.12 11.52 -20.70
CA VAL A 168 10.18 10.62 -20.21
C VAL A 168 9.56 9.37 -19.56
N LEU A 169 8.57 9.54 -18.69
CA LEU A 169 7.84 8.45 -18.03
C LEU A 169 7.17 7.51 -19.03
N GLU A 170 6.59 8.04 -20.10
CA GLU A 170 6.06 7.25 -21.21
C GLU A 170 7.13 6.34 -21.80
N SER A 171 8.29 6.91 -22.16
CA SER A 171 9.38 6.14 -22.79
C SER A 171 9.93 5.02 -21.89
N ILE A 172 9.98 5.26 -20.57
CA ILE A 172 10.52 4.30 -19.60
C ILE A 172 9.46 3.38 -19.00
N SER A 173 8.17 3.58 -19.27
CA SER A 173 7.07 2.78 -18.72
C SER A 173 7.15 1.28 -19.08
N SER A 174 7.78 0.96 -20.22
CA SER A 174 8.00 -0.40 -20.69
C SER A 174 9.25 -1.07 -20.09
N HIS A 175 10.10 -0.32 -19.39
CA HIS A 175 11.31 -0.87 -18.78
C HIS A 175 10.95 -1.72 -17.58
N ALA A 176 11.32 -3.00 -17.64
CA ALA A 176 11.21 -3.91 -16.51
C ALA A 176 12.42 -3.76 -15.59
N ARG A 177 12.23 -4.10 -14.31
CA ARG A 177 13.30 -4.14 -13.31
C ARG A 177 14.04 -2.81 -13.15
N ALA A 178 13.30 -1.71 -13.11
CA ALA A 178 13.83 -0.38 -12.82
C ALA A 178 13.27 0.18 -11.50
N VAL A 179 14.03 1.05 -10.85
CA VAL A 179 13.55 1.91 -9.77
C VAL A 179 13.69 3.35 -10.23
N ILE A 180 12.56 4.02 -10.42
CA ILE A 180 12.44 5.34 -11.02
C ILE A 180 12.20 6.38 -9.92
N ALA A 181 13.10 7.34 -9.79
CA ALA A 181 12.88 8.54 -8.98
C ALA A 181 12.26 9.66 -9.83
N THR A 182 11.07 10.13 -9.45
CA THR A 182 10.39 11.25 -10.12
C THR A 182 10.78 12.60 -9.53
N LEU A 183 10.54 13.68 -10.29
CA LEU A 183 10.58 15.04 -9.78
C LEU A 183 9.53 15.22 -8.68
N GLY A 184 9.91 15.99 -7.67
CA GLY A 184 9.07 16.27 -6.52
C GLY A 184 8.15 17.47 -6.69
N GLY A 185 7.12 17.51 -5.86
CA GLY A 185 6.22 18.64 -5.73
C GLY A 185 5.37 18.90 -6.99
N GLN A 186 4.86 20.13 -7.12
CA GLN A 186 3.89 20.48 -8.17
C GLN A 186 4.48 20.61 -9.59
N HIS A 187 5.80 20.66 -9.73
CA HIS A 187 6.45 20.70 -11.05
C HIS A 187 6.79 19.33 -11.61
N GLY A 188 6.69 18.27 -10.79
CA GLY A 188 6.76 16.90 -11.27
C GLY A 188 5.42 16.39 -11.80
N ALA A 189 5.47 15.50 -12.79
CA ALA A 189 4.33 14.78 -13.34
C ALA A 189 3.58 13.99 -12.25
N SER A 190 4.27 13.40 -11.28
CA SER A 190 3.62 12.70 -10.16
C SER A 190 2.77 13.62 -9.28
N GLY A 191 3.09 14.92 -9.24
CA GLY A 191 2.28 15.93 -8.54
C GLY A 191 0.97 16.26 -9.26
N ARG A 192 0.76 15.79 -10.50
CA ARG A 192 -0.38 16.13 -11.36
C ARG A 192 -1.28 14.91 -11.58
N SER A 193 -2.53 14.96 -11.12
CA SER A 193 -3.46 13.82 -11.16
C SER A 193 -3.71 13.29 -12.58
N ASN A 194 -3.68 14.16 -13.60
CA ASN A 194 -3.86 13.81 -15.01
C ASN A 194 -2.61 13.17 -15.68
N LYS A 195 -1.49 12.96 -14.97
CA LYS A 195 -0.24 12.42 -15.53
C LYS A 195 0.15 11.04 -14.98
N TRP A 196 -0.74 10.38 -14.26
CA TRP A 196 -0.46 9.10 -13.58
C TRP A 196 -0.48 7.85 -14.48
N GLN A 197 -0.98 7.96 -15.71
CA GLN A 197 -1.19 6.81 -16.59
C GLN A 197 0.05 5.91 -16.74
N HIS A 198 1.25 6.51 -16.83
CA HIS A 198 2.52 5.79 -16.97
C HIS A 198 3.13 5.38 -15.63
N LEU A 199 2.73 6.00 -14.52
CA LEU A 199 3.17 5.60 -13.17
C LEU A 199 2.52 4.28 -12.75
N TYR A 200 1.29 4.02 -13.20
CA TYR A 200 0.60 2.74 -12.96
C TYR A 200 1.26 1.53 -13.65
N ALA A 201 2.23 1.75 -14.54
CA ALA A 201 3.07 0.70 -15.15
C ALA A 201 3.88 -0.09 -14.11
N GLY A 202 4.16 0.51 -12.95
CA GLY A 202 4.90 -0.10 -11.86
C GLY A 202 4.23 0.10 -10.51
N PHE A 203 4.94 -0.31 -9.46
CA PHE A 203 4.53 -0.05 -8.08
C PHE A 203 4.90 1.37 -7.68
N THR A 204 3.94 2.15 -7.21
CA THR A 204 4.16 3.54 -6.78
C THR A 204 4.30 3.61 -5.26
N VAL A 205 5.39 4.21 -4.79
CA VAL A 205 5.68 4.43 -3.38
C VAL A 205 5.72 5.94 -3.12
N TRP A 206 4.81 6.43 -2.30
CA TRP A 206 4.81 7.83 -1.87
C TRP A 206 5.68 8.03 -0.64
N LEU A 207 6.79 8.76 -0.81
CA LEU A 207 7.64 9.22 0.27
C LEU A 207 7.10 10.55 0.80
N SER A 208 6.47 10.51 1.96
CA SER A 208 5.81 11.66 2.58
C SER A 208 6.54 12.05 3.87
N GLN A 209 7.06 13.27 3.92
CA GLN A 209 7.53 13.83 5.17
C GLN A 209 6.35 14.16 6.08
N THR A 210 6.49 13.92 7.38
CA THR A 210 5.46 14.18 8.39
C THR A 210 6.08 14.84 9.61
N GLU A 211 5.31 15.72 10.24
CA GLU A 211 5.64 16.33 11.53
C GLU A 211 4.99 15.58 12.70
N ALA A 212 4.14 14.58 12.41
CA ALA A 212 3.55 13.73 13.41
C ALA A 212 4.63 13.02 14.24
N LEU A 213 4.44 12.99 15.57
CA LEU A 213 5.40 12.39 16.50
C LEU A 213 5.22 10.88 16.67
N ASP A 214 4.06 10.35 16.26
CA ASP A 214 3.68 8.95 16.42
C ASP A 214 3.01 8.40 15.15
N GLU A 215 2.97 7.07 15.01
CA GLU A 215 2.43 6.39 13.84
C GLU A 215 0.93 6.65 13.63
N ASP A 216 0.14 6.74 14.70
CA ASP A 216 -1.30 6.89 14.59
C ASP A 216 -1.65 8.28 14.04
N SER A 217 -0.96 9.31 14.52
CA SER A 217 -1.02 10.68 13.97
C SER A 217 -0.59 10.73 12.50
N ALA A 218 0.50 10.05 12.12
CA ALA A 218 0.97 10.00 10.73
C ALA A 218 -0.01 9.27 9.79
N ARG A 219 -0.70 8.25 10.30
CA ARG A 219 -1.79 7.55 9.58
C ARG A 219 -2.98 8.47 9.39
N GLU A 220 -3.40 9.21 10.42
CA GLU A 220 -4.52 10.15 10.32
C GLU A 220 -4.25 11.28 9.32
N GLU A 221 -3.02 11.82 9.28
CA GLU A 221 -2.61 12.79 8.25
C GLU A 221 -2.77 12.25 6.83
N THR A 222 -2.43 10.97 6.64
CA THR A 222 -2.60 10.29 5.34
C THR A 222 -4.08 10.13 5.01
N HIS A 223 -4.88 9.64 5.96
CA HIS A 223 -6.33 9.48 5.78
C HIS A 223 -7.01 10.81 5.45
N LYS A 224 -6.61 11.90 6.11
CA LYS A 224 -7.09 13.24 5.81
C LYS A 224 -6.68 13.70 4.41
N SER A 225 -5.42 13.52 4.03
CA SER A 225 -4.92 13.87 2.69
C SER A 225 -5.66 13.12 1.57
N VAL A 226 -5.99 11.84 1.81
CA VAL A 226 -6.80 11.02 0.89
C VAL A 226 -8.24 11.52 0.81
N LYS A 227 -8.88 11.83 1.95
CA LYS A 227 -10.26 12.35 1.99
C LYS A 227 -10.40 13.70 1.32
N ASP A 228 -9.43 14.59 1.54
CA ASP A 228 -9.44 15.94 1.00
C ASP A 228 -9.07 15.96 -0.50
N GLY A 229 -8.58 14.83 -1.06
CA GLY A 229 -8.23 14.67 -2.48
C GLY A 229 -7.20 15.69 -2.99
N THR A 230 -6.53 16.39 -2.08
CA THR A 230 -5.80 17.63 -2.38
C THR A 230 -4.45 17.36 -3.03
N ILE A 231 -3.97 16.12 -2.94
CA ILE A 231 -2.62 15.73 -3.37
C ILE A 231 -2.70 14.52 -4.29
N SER A 232 -2.12 14.65 -5.49
CA SER A 232 -2.12 13.61 -6.52
C SER A 232 -1.43 12.31 -6.08
N TYR A 233 -0.53 12.37 -5.09
CA TYR A 233 0.19 11.20 -4.54
C TYR A 233 -0.71 10.20 -3.81
N THR A 234 -1.96 10.55 -3.51
CA THR A 234 -2.94 9.62 -2.94
C THR A 234 -3.26 8.45 -3.88
N ASN A 235 -2.90 8.57 -5.17
CA ASN A 235 -2.93 7.49 -6.17
C ASN A 235 -1.80 6.44 -6.00
N ALA A 236 -0.85 6.65 -5.09
CA ALA A 236 0.24 5.71 -4.87
C ALA A 236 -0.25 4.38 -4.27
N ASP A 237 0.40 3.28 -4.63
CA ASP A 237 0.03 1.95 -4.13
C ASP A 237 0.36 1.79 -2.63
N VAL A 238 1.45 2.43 -2.17
CA VAL A 238 1.85 2.47 -0.76
C VAL A 238 2.40 3.85 -0.37
N VAL A 239 2.34 4.16 0.93
CA VAL A 239 2.93 5.36 1.52
C VAL A 239 3.98 4.99 2.56
N VAL A 240 5.09 5.71 2.57
CA VAL A 240 6.14 5.62 3.59
C VAL A 240 6.32 7.01 4.19
N LYS A 241 6.12 7.09 5.50
CA LYS A 241 6.20 8.32 6.28
C LYS A 241 7.59 8.52 6.85
N LEU A 242 8.10 9.74 6.72
CA LEU A 242 9.46 10.13 7.12
C LEU A 242 9.39 11.29 8.11
N GLN A 243 9.96 11.10 9.30
CA GLN A 243 10.18 12.20 10.26
C GLN A 243 11.52 12.86 9.96
N GLY A 244 11.49 13.94 9.18
CA GLY A 244 12.69 14.61 8.69
C GLY A 244 13.47 13.78 7.66
N TRP A 245 14.59 14.34 7.19
CA TRP A 245 15.43 13.71 6.19
C TRP A 245 16.93 13.89 6.48
N ASP A 246 17.64 12.77 6.43
CA ASP A 246 19.10 12.71 6.37
C ASP A 246 19.47 11.65 5.32
N PRO A 247 20.34 11.95 4.34
CA PRO A 247 20.79 10.97 3.34
C PRO A 247 21.36 9.68 3.94
N ALA A 248 21.89 9.69 5.17
CA ALA A 248 22.35 8.49 5.88
C ALA A 248 21.22 7.49 6.16
N TYR A 249 19.96 7.94 6.19
CA TYR A 249 18.79 7.09 6.40
C TYR A 249 18.22 6.49 5.10
N ALA A 250 18.80 6.78 3.93
CA ALA A 250 18.27 6.31 2.65
C ALA A 250 18.05 4.78 2.61
N LYS A 251 18.98 4.00 3.17
CA LYS A 251 18.85 2.53 3.28
C LYS A 251 17.68 2.11 4.16
N SER A 252 17.48 2.78 5.31
CA SER A 252 16.35 2.50 6.21
C SER A 252 15.02 2.82 5.57
N VAL A 253 14.94 3.93 4.82
CA VAL A 253 13.74 4.30 4.06
C VAL A 253 13.48 3.31 2.94
N ALA A 254 14.52 2.91 2.20
CA ALA A 254 14.43 1.89 1.18
C ALA A 254 13.93 0.55 1.76
N GLN A 255 14.40 0.16 2.95
CA GLN A 255 13.91 -1.02 3.64
C GLN A 255 12.41 -0.90 3.95
N ALA A 256 11.96 0.24 4.48
CA ALA A 256 10.54 0.49 4.73
C ALA A 256 9.69 0.44 3.46
N CYS A 257 10.20 0.92 2.31
CA CYS A 257 9.55 0.78 1.02
C CYS A 257 9.34 -0.70 0.64
N LEU A 258 10.38 -1.53 0.80
CA LEU A 258 10.28 -2.97 0.50
C LEU A 258 9.29 -3.68 1.44
N SER A 259 9.30 -3.36 2.73
CA SER A 259 8.32 -3.87 3.69
C SER A 259 6.89 -3.51 3.27
N ALA A 260 6.64 -2.24 2.93
CA ALA A 260 5.32 -1.78 2.50
C ALA A 260 4.85 -2.48 1.22
N LEU A 261 5.72 -2.59 0.22
CA LEU A 261 5.42 -3.28 -1.03
C LEU A 261 5.17 -4.77 -0.82
N LYS A 262 5.93 -5.42 0.06
CA LYS A 262 5.71 -6.83 0.43
C LYS A 262 4.31 -7.00 1.03
N GLN A 263 3.90 -6.16 1.98
CA GLN A 263 2.56 -6.23 2.58
C GLN A 263 1.45 -6.06 1.55
N LEU A 264 1.61 -5.10 0.62
CA LEU A 264 0.67 -4.91 -0.48
C LEU A 264 0.57 -6.13 -1.41
N ILE A 265 1.70 -6.71 -1.81
CA ILE A 265 1.70 -7.88 -2.71
C ILE A 265 1.13 -9.11 -2.01
N LEU A 266 1.33 -9.24 -0.70
CA LEU A 266 0.72 -10.31 0.08
C LEU A 266 -0.80 -10.17 0.19
N SER A 267 -1.33 -8.94 0.21
CA SER A 267 -2.78 -8.68 0.22
C SER A 267 -3.44 -8.86 -1.16
N ASP A 268 -2.77 -8.51 -2.27
CA ASP A 268 -3.18 -8.86 -3.64
C ASP A 268 -2.04 -9.52 -4.43
N LYS A 269 -1.94 -10.85 -4.32
CA LYS A 269 -0.92 -11.66 -5.02
C LYS A 269 -1.01 -11.58 -6.55
N LYS A 270 -2.12 -11.09 -7.12
CA LYS A 270 -2.30 -10.95 -8.57
C LYS A 270 -1.84 -9.58 -9.06
N LEU A 271 -1.56 -8.63 -8.17
CA LEU A 271 -1.24 -7.24 -8.51
C LEU A 271 -0.01 -7.09 -9.42
N PRO A 272 1.15 -7.76 -9.18
CA PRO A 272 2.28 -7.71 -10.11
C PRO A 272 1.90 -8.14 -11.54
N GLY A 273 1.13 -9.23 -11.66
CA GLY A 273 0.65 -9.73 -12.94
C GLY A 273 -0.32 -8.77 -13.65
N LYS A 274 -1.20 -8.08 -12.91
CA LYS A 274 -2.08 -7.03 -13.45
C LYS A 274 -1.28 -5.84 -13.98
N LYS A 275 -0.28 -5.36 -13.23
CA LYS A 275 0.60 -4.26 -13.67
C LYS A 275 1.40 -4.66 -14.92
N SER A 276 1.96 -5.87 -14.94
CA SER A 276 2.63 -6.42 -16.13
C SER A 276 1.70 -6.52 -17.36
N LEU A 277 0.42 -6.88 -17.17
CA LEU A 277 -0.57 -6.86 -18.24
C LEU A 277 -0.85 -5.44 -18.74
N TYR A 278 -1.03 -4.48 -17.83
CA TYR A 278 -1.26 -3.07 -18.17
C TYR A 278 -0.14 -2.48 -19.03
N VAL A 279 1.12 -2.77 -18.69
CA VAL A 279 2.29 -2.38 -19.50
C VAL A 279 2.24 -2.99 -20.89
N ARG A 280 1.95 -4.30 -21.01
CA ARG A 280 1.86 -4.99 -22.31
C ARG A 280 0.73 -4.48 -23.21
N LEU A 281 -0.30 -3.88 -22.62
CA LEU A 281 -1.40 -3.25 -23.35
C LEU A 281 -1.12 -1.77 -23.67
N GLY A 282 0.05 -1.24 -23.30
CA GLY A 282 0.50 0.10 -23.67
C GLY A 282 0.05 1.20 -22.71
N CYS A 283 -0.16 0.89 -21.43
CA CYS A 283 -0.47 1.89 -20.40
C CYS A 283 -1.65 2.82 -20.77
N ARG A 284 -2.76 2.26 -21.26
CA ARG A 284 -3.86 2.99 -21.93
C ARG A 284 -4.69 3.93 -21.04
N GLY A 285 -4.32 4.10 -19.77
CA GLY A 285 -5.07 4.92 -18.81
C GLY A 285 -6.32 4.25 -18.23
N ASP A 286 -6.54 2.96 -18.49
CA ASP A 286 -7.67 2.16 -17.97
C ASP A 286 -7.37 1.48 -16.62
N TRP A 287 -6.25 1.84 -15.97
CA TRP A 287 -5.92 1.36 -14.63
C TRP A 287 -6.93 1.89 -13.58
N PRO A 288 -7.33 1.10 -12.57
CA PRO A 288 -6.95 -0.29 -12.27
C PRO A 288 -7.79 -1.35 -12.99
N ASN A 289 -8.84 -0.93 -13.71
CA ASN A 289 -9.82 -1.81 -14.34
C ASN A 289 -9.47 -2.08 -15.81
N VAL A 290 -8.35 -2.78 -16.01
CA VAL A 290 -7.77 -3.08 -17.34
C VAL A 290 -8.82 -3.72 -18.27
N LYS A 291 -9.11 -3.05 -19.38
CA LYS A 291 -10.11 -3.44 -20.36
C LYS A 291 -9.56 -4.50 -21.34
N PRO A 292 -10.42 -5.26 -22.03
CA PRO A 292 -9.98 -6.22 -23.04
C PRO A 292 -9.12 -5.59 -24.16
N PRO A 293 -8.30 -6.41 -24.86
CA PRO A 293 -7.63 -5.97 -26.08
C PRO A 293 -8.64 -5.49 -27.13
N GLY A 294 -8.37 -4.36 -27.78
CA GLY A 294 -9.26 -3.75 -28.78
C GLY A 294 -10.25 -2.71 -28.24
N TRP A 295 -10.29 -2.47 -26.93
CA TRP A 295 -10.99 -1.32 -26.34
C TRP A 295 -10.20 -0.02 -26.55
N ASP A 296 -10.88 1.03 -27.01
CA ASP A 296 -10.33 2.35 -27.29
C ASP A 296 -10.72 3.35 -26.18
N PRO A 297 -9.76 3.94 -25.45
CA PRO A 297 -10.01 4.93 -24.40
C PRO A 297 -10.77 6.18 -24.88
N SER A 298 -10.67 6.54 -26.16
CA SER A 298 -11.30 7.71 -26.74
C SER A 298 -12.79 7.51 -27.07
N SER A 299 -13.26 6.25 -27.08
CA SER A 299 -14.62 5.90 -27.51
C SER A 299 -15.72 6.22 -26.48
N GLU A 300 -15.38 6.40 -25.19
CA GLU A 300 -16.37 6.74 -24.14
C GLU A 300 -16.69 8.24 -24.07
N GLY A 301 -15.88 9.11 -24.70
CA GLY A 301 -16.06 10.56 -24.69
C GLY A 301 -17.17 11.12 -25.58
N ASN A 302 -17.85 10.27 -26.37
CA ASN A 302 -18.78 10.73 -27.42
C ASN A 302 -20.25 10.33 -27.20
N THR A 303 -20.63 9.85 -26.00
CA THR A 303 -21.97 9.29 -25.75
C THR A 303 -22.94 10.16 -24.94
N THR A 304 -22.66 11.45 -24.70
CA THR A 304 -23.63 12.36 -24.08
C THR A 304 -23.69 13.73 -24.76
N LEU A 305 -24.33 13.77 -25.92
CA LEU A 305 -25.15 14.90 -26.40
C LEU A 305 -25.93 14.43 -27.64
N GLY A 306 -26.89 13.54 -27.40
CA GLY A 306 -27.88 13.09 -28.38
C GLY A 306 -29.26 13.19 -27.76
N THR A 307 -29.91 14.32 -28.05
CA THR A 307 -31.34 14.61 -27.89
C THR A 307 -32.28 13.39 -27.84
N HIS A 308 -33.08 13.30 -26.77
CA HIS A 308 -34.54 13.24 -26.83
C HIS A 308 -35.17 13.52 -25.47
#